data_AF-A0AAU5YFH5-F1
#
_entry.id   AF-A0AAU5YFH5-F1
#
_cell.length_a   1.000
_cell.length_b   1.000
_cell.length_c   1.000
_cell.angle_alpha   90.00
_cell.angle_beta   90.00
_cell.angle_gamma   90.00
#
_symmetry.space_group_name_H-M   'P 1'
#
loop_
_entity.id
_entity.type
_entity.pdbx_description
1 polymer ?
#
loop_
_entity_poly.entity_id
_entity_poly.type
_entity_poly.pdbx_seq_one_letter_code
_entity_poly.pdbx_strand_id
1 'polypeptide(L)'
;MTISYIAAGALSQSTATITPAYPAGATAGRLALLQVVSGHPTDSIPSTPSGWTLVESFSGGGGSFGSGTGPRRLTWFARVLIGSDAAPATSLPTGTGELLAGRIHVLSRSAGTGWRWAASSGEDTSSGTGFSAAAATALTWAVGDFALIGYALPVSTAALSAEAITATGITFGTVTERADDQITSGNAGRLGAATGSVTAGTGTQTPTLAATASTATTGVAGVLRVREASAALTATAQAVFPPRVLTSVTGMLAEDIVSATVYRVLGTDRTAVRAASAVDVTGTAALLRVDAEQPFGVAVSYLAELTDVGGLTWTVTSGSITSTVTADVISDAVQALGAAVRLEAPLEKQRSRDATVFNVGGRYVVVGRRRSKAQATITVRTETEADGDALEAVLDGATEGVVHLRKQTTLSRLDGYFAITEDTEAPTWYDGFRWWTLTAVEVEPWPESLEARGFTLQDIADNYTSLQDIADDNATLLILAQRSF
;
A
#
# COMPACT_ATOMS: atom_id res chain seq x y z
N MET A 1 16.76 -11.58 -7.17
CA MET A 1 15.34 -11.95 -7.01
C MET A 1 15.11 -13.20 -7.82
N THR A 2 14.60 -14.27 -7.22
CA THR A 2 14.45 -15.56 -7.90
C THR A 2 13.19 -16.25 -7.37
N ILE A 3 12.10 -16.10 -8.12
CA ILE A 3 10.91 -16.91 -7.91
C ILE A 3 11.22 -18.33 -8.37
N SER A 4 10.86 -19.32 -7.56
CA SER A 4 11.02 -20.73 -7.90
C SER A 4 9.69 -21.46 -7.76
N TYR A 5 9.43 -22.37 -8.70
CA TYR A 5 8.29 -23.28 -8.62
C TYR A 5 8.58 -24.38 -7.60
N ILE A 6 7.65 -24.60 -6.67
CA ILE A 6 7.77 -25.66 -5.65
C ILE A 6 7.06 -26.93 -6.13
N ALA A 7 5.74 -26.87 -6.31
CA ALA A 7 4.91 -28.03 -6.63
C ALA A 7 3.52 -27.60 -7.09
N ALA A 8 2.78 -28.56 -7.67
CA ALA A 8 1.34 -28.48 -7.91
C ALA A 8 0.60 -29.57 -7.12
N GLY A 9 -0.57 -29.22 -6.61
CA GLY A 9 -1.47 -30.14 -5.91
C GLY A 9 -2.20 -31.07 -6.88
N ALA A 10 -2.83 -32.12 -6.35
CA ALA A 10 -3.69 -32.98 -7.16
C ALA A 10 -4.89 -32.20 -7.73
N LEU A 11 -5.39 -32.63 -8.89
CA LEU A 11 -6.62 -32.09 -9.47
C LEU A 11 -7.80 -32.39 -8.53
N SER A 12 -8.55 -31.36 -8.15
CA SER A 12 -9.87 -31.52 -7.52
C SER A 12 -10.93 -31.15 -8.55
N GLN A 13 -11.93 -32.00 -8.75
CA GLN A 13 -13.00 -31.77 -9.72
C GLN A 13 -14.36 -32.18 -9.18
N SER A 14 -15.39 -31.43 -9.57
CA SER A 14 -16.78 -31.57 -9.16
C SER A 14 -17.68 -30.81 -10.14
N THR A 15 -18.99 -30.90 -9.98
CA THR A 15 -19.95 -30.07 -10.74
C THR A 15 -20.33 -28.80 -9.99
N ALA A 16 -20.19 -28.74 -8.66
CA ALA A 16 -20.64 -27.61 -7.86
C ALA A 16 -19.55 -26.99 -6.99
N THR A 17 -18.89 -27.79 -6.15
CA THR A 17 -17.90 -27.32 -5.17
C THR A 17 -16.66 -28.19 -5.20
N ILE A 18 -15.48 -27.56 -5.19
CA ILE A 18 -14.19 -28.23 -5.07
C ILE A 18 -13.43 -27.73 -3.83
N THR A 19 -12.57 -28.59 -3.28
CA THR A 19 -11.65 -28.23 -2.18
C THR A 19 -10.25 -28.73 -2.52
N PRO A 20 -9.51 -28.04 -3.40
CA PRO A 20 -8.17 -28.44 -3.81
C PRO A 20 -7.22 -28.49 -2.61
N ALA A 21 -6.52 -29.62 -2.45
CA ALA A 21 -5.52 -29.77 -1.40
C ALA A 21 -4.23 -29.01 -1.74
N TYR A 22 -3.57 -28.45 -0.72
CA TYR A 22 -2.23 -27.89 -0.91
C TYR A 22 -1.22 -28.99 -1.24
N PRO A 23 -0.28 -28.74 -2.18
CA PRO A 23 0.83 -29.67 -2.40
C PRO A 23 1.83 -29.66 -1.24
N ALA A 24 2.73 -30.64 -1.27
CA ALA A 24 3.90 -30.64 -0.38
C ALA A 24 4.71 -29.35 -0.54
N GLY A 25 5.20 -28.82 0.58
CA GLY A 25 5.94 -27.55 0.60
C GLY A 25 5.05 -26.29 0.61
N ALA A 26 3.74 -26.40 0.79
CA ALA A 26 2.92 -25.23 1.12
C ALA A 26 3.22 -24.76 2.56
N THR A 27 4.09 -23.77 2.72
CA THR A 27 4.51 -23.22 4.03
C THR A 27 4.31 -21.71 4.07
N ALA A 28 4.32 -21.13 5.27
CA ALA A 28 4.20 -19.68 5.46
C ALA A 28 5.15 -18.86 4.57
N GLY A 29 4.68 -17.72 4.06
CA GLY A 29 5.41 -16.80 3.19
C GLY A 29 5.44 -17.16 1.70
N ARG A 30 5.11 -18.41 1.33
CA ARG A 30 5.01 -18.84 -0.07
C ARG A 30 3.73 -18.33 -0.73
N LEU A 31 3.72 -18.21 -2.05
CA LEU A 31 2.53 -17.86 -2.81
C LEU A 31 1.84 -19.14 -3.27
N ALA A 32 0.58 -19.31 -2.90
CA ALA A 32 -0.30 -20.31 -3.46
C ALA A 32 -1.19 -19.66 -4.53
N LEU A 33 -1.26 -20.30 -5.69
CA LEU A 33 -2.05 -19.89 -6.85
C LEU A 33 -3.03 -21.00 -7.19
N LEU A 34 -4.31 -20.74 -7.04
CA LEU A 34 -5.37 -21.67 -7.38
C LEU A 34 -5.85 -21.35 -8.80
N GLN A 35 -5.50 -22.24 -9.74
CA GLN A 35 -6.04 -22.23 -11.09
C GLN A 35 -7.34 -23.03 -11.09
N VAL A 36 -8.41 -22.44 -11.60
CA VAL A 36 -9.74 -23.05 -11.72
C VAL A 36 -10.17 -23.02 -13.17
N VAL A 37 -10.61 -24.16 -13.67
CA VAL A 37 -11.32 -24.31 -14.94
C VAL A 37 -12.78 -24.58 -14.63
N SER A 38 -13.66 -23.77 -15.20
CA SER A 38 -15.10 -23.90 -15.00
C SER A 38 -15.89 -23.77 -16.30
N GLY A 39 -17.11 -24.31 -16.30
CA GLY A 39 -18.11 -24.06 -17.32
C GLY A 39 -19.49 -24.17 -16.69
N HIS A 40 -20.35 -23.21 -17.00
CA HIS A 40 -21.72 -23.12 -16.47
C HIS A 40 -22.64 -22.52 -17.56
N PRO A 41 -23.91 -22.95 -17.69
CA PRO A 41 -24.85 -22.41 -18.69
C PRO A 41 -25.05 -20.88 -18.66
N THR A 42 -24.84 -20.26 -17.49
CA THR A 42 -24.99 -18.81 -17.27
C THR A 42 -23.66 -18.07 -17.13
N ASP A 43 -22.56 -18.69 -17.54
CA ASP A 43 -21.21 -18.10 -17.46
C ASP A 43 -20.82 -17.59 -16.05
N SER A 44 -21.21 -18.35 -15.03
CA SER A 44 -20.95 -17.99 -13.63
C SER A 44 -19.46 -17.99 -13.30
N ILE A 45 -19.04 -17.02 -12.49
CA ILE A 45 -17.68 -16.95 -11.94
C ILE A 45 -17.62 -17.78 -10.64
N PRO A 46 -16.63 -18.65 -10.45
CA PRO A 46 -16.44 -19.37 -9.20
C PRO A 46 -16.30 -18.41 -8.00
N SER A 47 -16.89 -18.78 -6.85
CA SER A 47 -16.82 -17.99 -5.62
C SER A 47 -15.38 -17.84 -5.11
N THR A 48 -15.02 -16.67 -4.60
CA THR A 48 -13.66 -16.45 -4.06
C THR A 48 -13.49 -17.21 -2.73
N PRO A 49 -12.49 -18.10 -2.60
CA PRO A 49 -12.26 -18.79 -1.34
C PRO A 49 -11.91 -17.82 -0.21
N SER A 50 -12.29 -18.17 1.04
CA SER A 50 -12.03 -17.32 2.19
C SER A 50 -10.54 -17.02 2.39
N GLY A 51 -10.19 -15.73 2.45
CA GLY A 51 -8.81 -15.22 2.58
C GLY A 51 -7.94 -15.44 1.34
N TRP A 52 -8.54 -15.72 0.19
CA TRP A 52 -7.88 -15.65 -1.10
C TRP A 52 -8.31 -14.39 -1.85
N THR A 53 -7.48 -13.95 -2.77
CA THR A 53 -7.75 -12.81 -3.65
C THR A 53 -8.07 -13.34 -5.04
N LEU A 54 -9.21 -12.94 -5.63
CA LEU A 54 -9.48 -13.14 -7.06
C LEU A 54 -8.49 -12.29 -7.87
N VAL A 55 -7.72 -12.94 -8.74
CA VAL A 55 -6.73 -12.26 -9.59
C VAL A 55 -7.28 -11.96 -10.96
N GLU A 56 -7.85 -12.98 -11.63
CA GLU A 56 -8.45 -12.83 -12.96
C GLU A 56 -9.51 -13.90 -13.17
N SER A 57 -10.49 -13.59 -14.02
CA SER A 57 -11.48 -14.56 -14.51
C SER A 57 -11.87 -14.23 -15.94
N PHE A 58 -11.59 -15.13 -16.88
CA PHE A 58 -11.86 -14.95 -18.30
C PHE A 58 -12.60 -16.16 -18.87
N SER A 59 -13.58 -15.94 -19.74
CA SER A 59 -14.42 -16.98 -20.35
C SER A 59 -14.42 -16.83 -21.88
N GLY A 60 -14.28 -17.94 -22.60
CA GLY A 60 -14.13 -17.92 -24.06
C GLY A 60 -13.94 -19.31 -24.67
N GLY A 61 -13.51 -19.37 -25.93
CA GLY A 61 -13.30 -20.58 -26.71
C GLY A 61 -14.46 -20.93 -27.66
N GLY A 62 -15.36 -19.98 -27.96
CA GLY A 62 -16.49 -20.19 -28.89
C GLY A 62 -17.55 -21.22 -28.46
N GLY A 63 -18.55 -21.47 -29.31
CA GLY A 63 -19.66 -22.39 -29.03
C GLY A 63 -20.79 -21.78 -28.18
N SER A 64 -21.54 -22.62 -27.46
CA SER A 64 -22.67 -22.19 -26.61
C SER A 64 -22.49 -22.66 -25.17
N PHE A 65 -22.74 -21.78 -24.20
CA PHE A 65 -22.68 -22.12 -22.78
C PHE A 65 -23.59 -23.30 -22.42
N GLY A 66 -23.16 -24.13 -21.48
CA GLY A 66 -23.88 -25.35 -21.09
C GLY A 66 -23.71 -26.53 -22.05
N SER A 67 -22.99 -26.35 -23.18
CA SER A 67 -22.59 -27.45 -24.05
C SER A 67 -21.26 -28.10 -23.62
N GLY A 68 -21.13 -29.40 -23.89
CA GLY A 68 -19.87 -30.15 -23.80
C GLY A 68 -18.74 -29.49 -24.59
N THR A 69 -19.06 -28.82 -25.70
CA THR A 69 -18.10 -28.10 -26.55
C THR A 69 -18.22 -26.58 -26.44
N GLY A 70 -18.89 -26.08 -25.40
CA GLY A 70 -19.11 -24.65 -25.18
C GLY A 70 -17.90 -23.93 -24.56
N PRO A 71 -18.00 -22.62 -24.33
CA PRO A 71 -16.93 -21.84 -23.72
C PRO A 71 -16.46 -22.43 -22.38
N ARG A 72 -15.19 -22.18 -22.05
CA ARG A 72 -14.60 -22.49 -20.76
C ARG A 72 -14.05 -21.22 -20.12
N ARG A 73 -14.10 -21.21 -18.80
CA ARG A 73 -13.60 -20.12 -17.97
C ARG A 73 -12.32 -20.56 -17.26
N LEU A 74 -11.32 -19.69 -17.31
CA LEU A 74 -10.10 -19.78 -16.53
C LEU A 74 -10.18 -18.72 -15.42
N THR A 75 -10.06 -19.14 -14.17
CA THR A 75 -10.09 -18.26 -12.99
C THR A 75 -8.88 -18.51 -12.11
N TRP A 76 -8.31 -17.44 -11.60
CA TRP A 76 -7.10 -17.47 -10.79
C TRP A 76 -7.37 -16.82 -9.44
N PHE A 77 -7.01 -17.52 -8.37
CA PHE A 77 -6.97 -16.96 -7.03
C PHE A 77 -5.54 -17.01 -6.48
N ALA A 78 -5.15 -16.00 -5.71
CA ALA A 78 -3.84 -15.93 -5.06
C ALA A 78 -3.97 -15.84 -3.55
N ARG A 79 -3.01 -16.43 -2.84
CA ARG A 79 -2.87 -16.29 -1.39
C ARG A 79 -1.41 -16.40 -0.97
N VAL A 80 -0.96 -15.45 -0.16
CA VAL A 80 0.30 -15.60 0.57
C VAL A 80 0.01 -16.44 1.81
N LEU A 81 0.65 -17.61 1.90
CA LEU A 81 0.39 -18.57 2.96
C LEU A 81 0.87 -18.04 4.32
N ILE A 82 0.10 -18.32 5.37
CA ILE A 82 0.45 -18.03 6.77
C ILE A 82 0.90 -19.28 7.53
N GLY A 83 0.82 -20.47 6.92
CA GLY A 83 1.31 -21.74 7.44
C GLY A 83 0.27 -22.57 8.20
N SER A 84 -0.86 -21.97 8.59
CA SER A 84 -2.02 -22.64 9.18
C SER A 84 -3.25 -22.57 8.25
N ASP A 85 -3.02 -22.38 6.96
CA ASP A 85 -4.08 -22.19 5.97
C ASP A 85 -4.92 -23.46 5.77
N ALA A 86 -6.24 -23.33 5.86
CA ALA A 86 -7.15 -24.38 5.43
C ALA A 86 -7.16 -24.48 3.89
N ALA A 87 -7.46 -25.67 3.37
CA ALA A 87 -7.63 -25.88 1.93
C ALA A 87 -8.78 -24.98 1.40
N PRO A 88 -8.60 -24.25 0.30
CA PRO A 88 -9.62 -23.36 -0.24
C PRO A 88 -10.83 -24.14 -0.75
N ALA A 89 -12.02 -23.61 -0.50
CA ALA A 89 -13.25 -24.05 -1.15
C ALA A 89 -13.74 -22.96 -2.11
N THR A 90 -14.06 -23.35 -3.34
CA THR A 90 -14.70 -22.51 -4.36
C THR A 90 -15.88 -23.27 -4.94
N SER A 91 -16.91 -22.54 -5.35
CA SER A 91 -18.16 -23.10 -5.85
C SER A 91 -18.75 -22.34 -7.02
N LEU A 92 -19.56 -23.04 -7.82
CA LEU A 92 -20.50 -22.48 -8.78
C LEU A 92 -21.94 -22.65 -8.26
N PRO A 93 -22.91 -21.88 -8.77
CA PRO A 93 -24.31 -22.23 -8.64
C PRO A 93 -24.58 -23.64 -9.18
N THR A 94 -25.57 -24.33 -8.62
CA THR A 94 -26.00 -25.65 -9.09
C THR A 94 -26.87 -25.52 -10.33
N GLY A 95 -26.68 -26.39 -11.32
CA GLY A 95 -27.54 -26.47 -12.51
C GLY A 95 -27.38 -27.79 -13.28
N THR A 96 -27.36 -27.72 -14.61
CA THR A 96 -27.10 -28.85 -15.52
C THR A 96 -25.86 -28.62 -16.38
N GLY A 97 -24.94 -29.58 -16.37
CA GLY A 97 -23.76 -29.58 -17.25
C GLY A 97 -22.58 -28.75 -16.71
N GLU A 98 -22.59 -28.37 -15.44
CA GLU A 98 -21.50 -27.64 -14.82
C GLU A 98 -20.24 -28.48 -14.75
N LEU A 99 -19.11 -27.85 -15.02
CA LEU A 99 -17.82 -28.37 -14.58
C LEU A 99 -17.13 -27.35 -13.68
N LEU A 100 -16.45 -27.88 -12.67
CA LEU A 100 -15.55 -27.12 -11.82
C LEU A 100 -14.36 -28.00 -11.47
N ALA A 101 -13.19 -27.60 -11.92
CA ALA A 101 -11.94 -28.28 -11.57
C ALA A 101 -10.87 -27.27 -11.22
N GLY A 102 -9.97 -27.63 -10.32
CA GLY A 102 -8.88 -26.74 -9.97
C GLY A 102 -7.74 -27.43 -9.25
N ARG A 103 -6.59 -26.76 -9.25
CA ARG A 103 -5.38 -27.20 -8.55
C ARG A 103 -4.60 -26.00 -8.01
N ILE A 104 -3.82 -26.23 -6.98
CA ILE A 104 -2.97 -25.21 -6.35
C ILE A 104 -1.53 -25.38 -6.84
N HIS A 105 -0.92 -24.30 -7.32
CA HIS A 105 0.50 -24.17 -7.60
C HIS A 105 1.15 -23.37 -6.47
N VAL A 106 2.31 -23.81 -6.00
CA VAL A 106 3.05 -23.11 -4.93
C VAL A 106 4.37 -22.58 -5.48
N LEU A 107 4.64 -21.31 -5.20
CA LEU A 107 5.88 -20.61 -5.56
C LEU A 107 6.61 -20.15 -4.30
N SER A 108 7.94 -20.16 -4.35
CA SER A 108 8.81 -19.51 -3.35
C SER A 108 9.51 -18.30 -3.94
N ARG A 109 9.94 -17.40 -3.06
CA ARG A 109 10.72 -16.20 -3.37
C ARG A 109 11.95 -16.12 -2.47
N SER A 110 12.82 -15.18 -2.76
CA SER A 110 13.93 -14.79 -1.89
C SER A 110 13.43 -14.38 -0.50
N ALA A 111 14.21 -14.66 0.54
CA ALA A 111 13.86 -14.24 1.90
C ALA A 111 13.82 -12.71 1.99
N GLY A 112 12.83 -12.16 2.69
CA GLY A 112 12.69 -10.72 2.91
C GLY A 112 12.03 -9.92 1.77
N THR A 113 11.79 -10.52 0.60
CA THR A 113 11.00 -9.86 -0.47
C THR A 113 9.50 -10.09 -0.28
N GLY A 114 8.65 -9.36 -1.01
CA GLY A 114 7.19 -9.50 -1.08
C GLY A 114 6.71 -10.24 -2.34
N TRP A 115 5.40 -10.27 -2.60
CA TRP A 115 4.81 -10.83 -3.82
C TRP A 115 4.07 -9.72 -4.58
N ARG A 116 4.21 -9.71 -5.90
CA ARG A 116 3.42 -8.95 -6.85
C ARG A 116 2.90 -9.88 -7.93
N TRP A 117 1.72 -9.60 -8.44
CA TRP A 117 1.19 -10.37 -9.55
C TRP A 117 0.25 -9.53 -10.42
N ALA A 118 0.19 -9.88 -11.70
CA ALA A 118 -0.76 -9.36 -12.67
C ALA A 118 -1.08 -10.48 -13.65
N ALA A 119 -2.30 -10.49 -14.19
CA ALA A 119 -2.74 -11.53 -15.11
C ALA A 119 -3.38 -10.94 -16.36
N SER A 120 -3.28 -11.69 -17.46
CA SER A 120 -3.99 -11.41 -18.69
C SER A 120 -4.36 -12.71 -19.38
N SER A 121 -5.58 -12.77 -19.88
CA SER A 121 -6.13 -13.93 -20.56
C SER A 121 -6.71 -13.59 -21.93
N GLY A 122 -6.84 -14.60 -22.77
CA GLY A 122 -7.42 -14.53 -24.09
C GLY A 122 -8.01 -15.87 -24.53
N GLU A 123 -8.52 -15.94 -25.75
CA GLU A 123 -9.12 -17.14 -26.31
C GLU A 123 -8.57 -17.49 -27.69
N ASP A 124 -8.61 -18.79 -27.99
CA ASP A 124 -8.53 -19.30 -29.33
C ASP A 124 -9.93 -19.76 -29.76
N THR A 125 -10.46 -19.14 -30.81
CA THR A 125 -11.77 -19.44 -31.38
C THR A 125 -11.69 -20.31 -32.63
N SER A 126 -10.47 -20.64 -33.08
CA SER A 126 -10.23 -21.48 -34.25
C SER A 126 -10.05 -22.93 -33.83
N SER A 127 -11.00 -23.80 -34.20
CA SER A 127 -10.89 -25.23 -33.89
C SER A 127 -9.78 -25.89 -34.72
N GLY A 128 -8.66 -26.20 -34.07
CA GLY A 128 -7.48 -26.80 -34.68
C GLY A 128 -6.56 -27.42 -33.63
N THR A 129 -5.46 -28.04 -34.08
CA THR A 129 -4.44 -28.60 -33.18
C THR A 129 -3.38 -27.58 -32.79
N GLY A 130 -3.19 -26.51 -33.56
CA GLY A 130 -2.35 -25.38 -33.17
C GLY A 130 -3.17 -24.38 -32.37
N PHE A 131 -3.02 -24.40 -31.05
CA PHE A 131 -3.72 -23.48 -30.15
C PHE A 131 -2.94 -22.17 -30.05
N SER A 132 -3.63 -21.03 -30.19
CA SER A 132 -3.03 -19.69 -30.06
C SER A 132 -4.03 -18.66 -29.54
N ALA A 133 -3.84 -18.20 -28.30
CA ALA A 133 -4.65 -17.18 -27.66
C ALA A 133 -3.83 -15.91 -27.39
N ALA A 134 -4.20 -14.80 -28.06
CA ALA A 134 -3.67 -13.49 -27.73
C ALA A 134 -4.41 -12.93 -26.51
N ALA A 135 -3.66 -12.51 -25.49
CA ALA A 135 -4.27 -11.98 -24.27
C ALA A 135 -4.91 -10.60 -24.53
N ALA A 136 -5.93 -10.25 -23.73
CA ALA A 136 -6.71 -9.04 -23.95
C ALA A 136 -6.03 -7.75 -23.46
N THR A 137 -5.08 -7.86 -22.52
CA THR A 137 -4.42 -6.72 -21.88
C THR A 137 -2.90 -6.87 -21.89
N ALA A 138 -2.20 -5.74 -21.92
CA ALA A 138 -0.75 -5.74 -21.80
C ALA A 138 -0.32 -5.90 -20.34
N LEU A 139 0.81 -6.59 -20.11
CA LEU A 139 1.44 -6.71 -18.79
C LEU A 139 2.81 -6.02 -18.82
N THR A 140 3.23 -5.42 -17.71
CA THR A 140 4.63 -4.99 -17.53
C THR A 140 5.50 -6.21 -17.26
N TRP A 141 6.44 -6.47 -18.17
CA TRP A 141 7.40 -7.56 -18.05
C TRP A 141 8.79 -7.02 -17.74
N ALA A 142 9.52 -7.73 -16.89
CA ALA A 142 10.92 -7.48 -16.59
C ALA A 142 11.68 -8.78 -16.33
N VAL A 143 13.00 -8.73 -16.44
CA VAL A 143 13.87 -9.87 -16.12
C VAL A 143 13.64 -10.34 -14.68
N GLY A 144 13.47 -11.65 -14.50
CA GLY A 144 13.15 -12.25 -13.22
C GLY A 144 11.66 -12.44 -12.94
N ASP A 145 10.78 -11.90 -13.80
CA ASP A 145 9.35 -12.22 -13.75
C ASP A 145 9.11 -13.71 -14.02
N PHE A 146 8.23 -14.30 -13.23
CA PHE A 146 7.78 -15.68 -13.38
C PHE A 146 6.41 -15.71 -14.05
N ALA A 147 6.26 -16.50 -15.10
CA ALA A 147 5.00 -16.69 -15.78
C ALA A 147 4.43 -18.07 -15.40
N LEU A 148 3.28 -18.10 -14.72
CA LEU A 148 2.42 -19.28 -14.71
C LEU A 148 1.46 -19.12 -15.91
N ILE A 149 1.32 -20.15 -16.72
CA ILE A 149 0.44 -20.21 -17.89
C ILE A 149 -0.65 -21.22 -17.55
N GLY A 150 -1.91 -20.89 -17.81
CA GLY A 150 -3.05 -21.75 -17.60
C GLY A 150 -3.88 -21.89 -18.87
N TYR A 151 -4.40 -23.09 -19.12
CA TYR A 151 -5.30 -23.41 -20.24
C TYR A 151 -6.60 -23.99 -19.72
N ALA A 152 -7.71 -23.63 -20.36
CA ALA A 152 -9.05 -24.13 -20.10
C ALA A 152 -9.69 -24.53 -21.43
N LEU A 153 -9.76 -25.84 -21.69
CA LEU A 153 -10.27 -26.38 -22.96
C LEU A 153 -11.61 -27.11 -22.75
N PRO A 154 -12.54 -27.02 -23.71
CA PRO A 154 -13.83 -27.69 -23.61
C PRO A 154 -13.73 -29.20 -23.84
N VAL A 155 -12.66 -29.69 -24.47
CA VAL A 155 -12.47 -31.09 -24.81
C VAL A 155 -11.48 -31.75 -23.86
N SER A 156 -11.88 -32.87 -23.24
CA SER A 156 -11.07 -33.56 -22.25
C SER A 156 -9.96 -34.44 -22.85
N THR A 157 -10.06 -34.77 -24.14
CA THR A 157 -9.08 -35.58 -24.88
C THR A 157 -8.00 -34.77 -25.61
N ALA A 158 -8.06 -33.44 -25.55
CA ALA A 158 -7.11 -32.54 -26.23
C ALA A 158 -5.85 -32.29 -25.39
N ALA A 159 -5.04 -33.33 -25.16
CA ALA A 159 -3.79 -33.22 -24.42
C ALA A 159 -2.88 -32.14 -25.02
N LEU A 160 -2.18 -31.40 -24.17
CA LEU A 160 -1.34 -30.28 -24.54
C LEU A 160 0.14 -30.68 -24.64
N SER A 161 0.89 -29.93 -25.43
CA SER A 161 2.34 -30.06 -25.58
C SER A 161 2.91 -28.81 -26.24
N ALA A 162 4.23 -28.61 -26.15
CA ALA A 162 4.92 -27.48 -26.79
C ALA A 162 4.30 -26.12 -26.42
N GLU A 163 3.95 -25.95 -25.14
CA GLU A 163 3.43 -24.71 -24.59
C GLU A 163 4.46 -23.60 -24.74
N ALA A 164 3.97 -22.43 -25.14
CA ALA A 164 4.81 -21.27 -25.36
C ALA A 164 4.10 -19.99 -24.91
N ILE A 165 4.90 -19.01 -24.51
CA ILE A 165 4.49 -17.64 -24.30
C ILE A 165 5.43 -16.73 -25.09
N THR A 166 4.84 -15.75 -25.78
CA THR A 166 5.59 -14.75 -26.55
C THR A 166 5.08 -13.36 -26.24
N ALA A 167 5.97 -12.38 -26.18
CA ALA A 167 5.65 -10.97 -26.07
C ALA A 167 6.78 -10.17 -26.73
N THR A 168 6.45 -9.15 -27.53
CA THR A 168 7.44 -8.41 -28.34
C THR A 168 8.53 -7.79 -27.46
N GLY A 169 9.80 -8.09 -27.76
CA GLY A 169 10.94 -7.55 -27.00
C GLY A 169 11.19 -8.22 -25.64
N ILE A 170 10.41 -9.24 -25.27
CA ILE A 170 10.58 -10.03 -24.05
C ILE A 170 11.05 -11.44 -24.41
N THR A 171 12.12 -11.90 -23.78
CA THR A 171 12.61 -13.27 -23.93
C THR A 171 12.19 -14.08 -22.71
N PHE A 172 11.37 -15.10 -22.95
CA PHE A 172 11.05 -16.12 -21.95
C PHE A 172 12.04 -17.27 -22.08
N GLY A 173 12.51 -17.79 -20.94
CA GLY A 173 13.26 -19.03 -20.87
C GLY A 173 12.39 -20.24 -21.21
N THR A 174 12.93 -21.44 -20.99
CA THR A 174 12.23 -22.69 -21.26
C THR A 174 10.89 -22.76 -20.55
N VAL A 175 9.81 -22.93 -21.32
CA VAL A 175 8.48 -23.23 -20.80
C VAL A 175 8.42 -24.71 -20.43
N THR A 176 7.95 -25.00 -19.22
CA THR A 176 7.85 -26.36 -18.66
C THR A 176 6.40 -26.66 -18.32
N GLU A 177 5.85 -27.73 -18.89
CA GLU A 177 4.55 -28.27 -18.51
C GLU A 177 4.55 -28.68 -17.02
N ARG A 178 3.50 -28.28 -16.31
CA ARG A 178 3.27 -28.60 -14.88
C ARG A 178 2.01 -29.43 -14.68
N ALA A 179 1.05 -29.34 -15.59
CA ALA A 179 -0.23 -30.03 -15.52
C ALA A 179 -0.80 -30.21 -16.92
N ASP A 180 -1.36 -31.40 -17.19
CA ASP A 180 -2.21 -31.63 -18.34
C ASP A 180 -3.31 -32.63 -17.96
N ASP A 181 -4.29 -32.12 -17.22
CA ASP A 181 -5.25 -32.92 -16.48
C ASP A 181 -6.60 -33.03 -17.23
N GLN A 182 -7.08 -34.26 -17.38
CA GLN A 182 -8.43 -34.52 -17.90
C GLN A 182 -9.49 -34.22 -16.83
N ILE A 183 -10.47 -33.39 -17.19
CA ILE A 183 -11.67 -33.15 -16.37
C ILE A 183 -12.78 -34.08 -16.87
N THR A 184 -13.23 -34.98 -16.02
CA THR A 184 -14.27 -35.99 -16.32
C THR A 184 -15.61 -35.68 -15.64
N SER A 185 -15.65 -34.70 -14.74
CA SER A 185 -16.90 -34.22 -14.14
C SER A 185 -17.71 -33.33 -15.11
N GLY A 186 -19.04 -33.43 -15.04
CA GLY A 186 -19.93 -32.54 -15.77
C GLY A 186 -19.79 -32.64 -17.28
N ASN A 187 -19.78 -31.50 -17.96
CA ASN A 187 -19.55 -31.39 -19.40
C ASN A 187 -18.11 -31.66 -19.86
N ALA A 188 -17.27 -32.16 -18.94
CA ALA A 188 -15.87 -32.47 -19.16
C ALA A 188 -15.05 -31.26 -19.67
N GLY A 189 -13.74 -31.45 -19.73
CA GLY A 189 -12.83 -30.43 -20.22
C GLY A 189 -11.39 -30.80 -19.89
N ARG A 190 -10.49 -29.83 -20.00
CA ARG A 190 -9.09 -30.01 -19.67
C ARG A 190 -8.52 -28.80 -18.98
N LEU A 191 -7.66 -29.05 -17.99
CA LEU A 191 -6.87 -28.06 -17.30
C LEU A 191 -5.41 -28.29 -17.68
N GLY A 192 -4.84 -27.33 -18.40
CA GLY A 192 -3.42 -27.29 -18.69
C GLY A 192 -2.72 -26.24 -17.84
N ALA A 193 -1.47 -26.49 -17.46
CA ALA A 193 -0.64 -25.49 -16.83
C ALA A 193 0.83 -25.66 -17.22
N ALA A 194 1.50 -24.55 -17.52
CA ALA A 194 2.93 -24.51 -17.81
C ALA A 194 3.58 -23.32 -17.09
N THR A 195 4.90 -23.32 -16.96
CA THR A 195 5.64 -22.20 -16.33
C THR A 195 6.83 -21.79 -17.16
N GLY A 196 7.12 -20.50 -17.20
CA GLY A 196 8.35 -19.92 -17.75
C GLY A 196 8.85 -18.77 -16.90
N SER A 197 10.00 -18.20 -17.27
CA SER A 197 10.52 -16.99 -16.60
C SER A 197 11.12 -16.06 -17.63
N VAL A 198 11.03 -14.75 -17.41
CA VAL A 198 11.64 -13.75 -18.28
C VAL A 198 13.14 -13.72 -18.02
N THR A 199 13.93 -14.01 -19.06
CA THR A 199 15.40 -14.06 -18.99
C THR A 199 16.06 -12.82 -19.59
N ALA A 200 15.36 -12.08 -20.47
CA ALA A 200 15.83 -10.82 -21.03
C ALA A 200 14.65 -9.94 -21.49
N GLY A 201 14.89 -8.63 -21.58
CA GLY A 201 13.90 -7.65 -22.04
C GLY A 201 13.04 -7.06 -20.93
N THR A 202 12.48 -5.88 -21.19
CA THR A 202 11.58 -5.14 -20.29
C THR A 202 10.55 -4.36 -21.11
N GLY A 203 9.31 -4.27 -20.65
CA GLY A 203 8.31 -3.40 -21.25
C GLY A 203 6.86 -3.84 -21.03
N THR A 204 5.93 -2.95 -21.36
CA THR A 204 4.48 -3.21 -21.32
C THR A 204 4.05 -3.86 -22.64
N GLN A 205 3.75 -5.16 -22.61
CA GLN A 205 3.48 -5.94 -23.82
C GLN A 205 2.32 -6.91 -23.61
N THR A 206 1.51 -7.09 -24.65
CA THR A 206 0.45 -8.08 -24.68
C THR A 206 1.03 -9.46 -25.02
N PRO A 207 0.92 -10.46 -24.12
CA PRO A 207 1.43 -11.79 -24.39
C PRO A 207 0.50 -12.59 -25.33
N THR A 208 1.08 -13.49 -26.11
CA THR A 208 0.37 -14.55 -26.83
C THR A 208 0.79 -15.91 -26.29
N LEU A 209 -0.21 -16.72 -25.97
CA LEU A 209 -0.10 -18.05 -25.37
C LEU A 209 -0.40 -19.09 -26.44
N ALA A 210 0.51 -20.02 -26.63
CA ALA A 210 0.36 -21.06 -27.64
C ALA A 210 0.59 -22.46 -27.06
N ALA A 211 0.04 -23.47 -27.71
CA ALA A 211 0.30 -24.88 -27.43
C ALA A 211 -0.07 -25.74 -28.64
N THR A 212 0.37 -27.00 -28.65
CA THR A 212 -0.08 -28.02 -29.59
C THR A 212 -1.03 -28.98 -28.88
N ALA A 213 -2.29 -29.00 -29.31
CA ALA A 213 -3.31 -29.92 -28.82
C ALA A 213 -3.33 -31.22 -29.64
N SER A 214 -3.49 -32.36 -28.97
CA SER A 214 -3.55 -33.69 -29.61
C SER A 214 -4.79 -33.91 -30.48
N THR A 215 -5.84 -33.10 -30.29
CA THR A 215 -7.07 -33.10 -31.08
C THR A 215 -7.54 -31.67 -31.29
N ALA A 216 -8.27 -31.41 -32.38
CA ALA A 216 -8.81 -30.09 -32.66
C ALA A 216 -9.67 -29.57 -31.49
N THR A 217 -9.38 -28.36 -31.03
CA THR A 217 -10.08 -27.72 -29.91
C THR A 217 -10.03 -26.21 -30.06
N THR A 218 -10.89 -25.54 -29.31
CA THR A 218 -10.85 -24.12 -28.99
C THR A 218 -10.57 -23.98 -27.48
N GLY A 219 -10.54 -22.76 -26.94
CA GLY A 219 -10.51 -22.58 -25.49
C GLY A 219 -9.94 -21.25 -25.04
N VAL A 220 -9.66 -21.17 -23.74
CA VAL A 220 -9.04 -20.01 -23.09
C VAL A 220 -7.62 -20.36 -22.67
N ALA A 221 -6.72 -19.39 -22.81
CA ALA A 221 -5.45 -19.43 -22.10
C ALA A 221 -5.19 -18.08 -21.41
N GLY A 222 -4.50 -18.14 -20.28
CA GLY A 222 -4.09 -16.96 -19.53
C GLY A 222 -2.70 -17.11 -18.95
N VAL A 223 -2.08 -15.98 -18.65
CA VAL A 223 -0.81 -15.91 -17.95
C VAL A 223 -0.97 -15.06 -16.71
N LEU A 224 -0.41 -15.53 -15.61
CA LEU A 224 -0.10 -14.72 -14.44
C LEU A 224 1.39 -14.49 -14.39
N ARG A 225 1.76 -13.22 -14.50
CA ARG A 225 3.08 -12.74 -14.14
C ARG A 225 3.14 -12.61 -12.63
N VAL A 226 4.16 -13.19 -12.03
CA VAL A 226 4.51 -13.08 -10.62
C VAL A 226 5.89 -12.44 -10.52
N ARG A 227 6.05 -11.45 -9.65
CA ARG A 227 7.31 -10.75 -9.38
C ARG A 227 7.57 -10.70 -7.88
N GLU A 228 8.84 -10.72 -7.49
CA GLU A 228 9.20 -10.42 -6.10
C GLU A 228 9.01 -8.93 -5.83
N ALA A 229 8.41 -8.58 -4.70
CA ALA A 229 8.36 -7.20 -4.26
C ALA A 229 9.65 -6.84 -3.51
N SER A 230 10.42 -5.86 -3.99
CA SER A 230 11.59 -5.30 -3.31
C SER A 230 11.30 -4.02 -2.54
N ALA A 231 10.12 -3.44 -2.70
CA ALA A 231 9.76 -2.20 -2.05
C ALA A 231 9.71 -2.42 -0.54
N ALA A 232 10.36 -1.51 0.18
CA ALA A 232 10.52 -1.58 1.62
C ALA A 232 10.26 -0.21 2.22
N LEU A 233 9.66 -0.21 3.41
CA LEU A 233 9.46 0.98 4.21
C LEU A 233 10.32 0.89 5.47
N THR A 234 11.21 1.85 5.63
CA THR A 234 12.01 2.02 6.85
C THR A 234 11.59 3.30 7.56
N ALA A 235 11.70 3.29 8.89
CA ALA A 235 11.41 4.42 9.75
C ALA A 235 12.59 4.61 10.72
N THR A 236 13.21 5.78 10.70
CA THR A 236 14.43 6.07 11.46
C THR A 236 14.25 7.32 12.30
N ALA A 237 14.52 7.22 13.61
CA ALA A 237 14.50 8.40 14.48
C ALA A 237 15.63 9.37 14.09
N GLN A 238 15.31 10.65 14.02
CA GLN A 238 16.28 11.71 13.81
C GLN A 238 16.76 12.26 15.14
N ALA A 239 18.06 12.58 15.23
CA ALA A 239 18.69 13.16 16.41
C ALA A 239 18.53 14.69 16.46
N VAL A 240 17.28 15.16 16.36
CA VAL A 240 16.91 16.58 16.42
C VAL A 240 15.85 16.78 17.49
N PHE A 241 15.75 18.00 18.02
CA PHE A 241 14.68 18.37 18.93
C PHE A 241 13.65 19.27 18.21
N PRO A 242 12.33 19.02 18.39
CA PRO A 242 11.73 17.82 18.96
C PRO A 242 12.06 16.58 18.11
N PRO A 243 12.08 15.36 18.68
CA PRO A 243 12.34 14.15 17.91
C PRO A 243 11.42 14.03 16.70
N ARG A 244 11.93 13.45 15.62
CA ARG A 244 11.20 13.20 14.37
C ARG A 244 11.53 11.83 13.83
N VAL A 245 10.73 11.36 12.89
CA VAL A 245 10.96 10.09 12.21
C VAL A 245 11.09 10.34 10.71
N LEU A 246 12.24 9.98 10.14
CA LEU A 246 12.40 9.90 8.70
C LEU A 246 11.86 8.56 8.23
N THR A 247 10.81 8.62 7.41
CA THR A 247 10.29 7.47 6.67
C THR A 247 10.94 7.43 5.29
N SER A 248 11.29 6.23 4.85
CA SER A 248 11.89 5.99 3.53
C SER A 248 11.24 4.77 2.91
N VAL A 249 10.44 5.00 1.87
CA VAL A 249 9.96 3.96 0.96
C VAL A 249 10.99 3.83 -0.15
N THR A 250 11.49 2.64 -0.40
CA THR A 250 12.48 2.37 -1.47
C THR A 250 11.97 1.26 -2.39
N GLY A 251 12.65 1.02 -3.51
CA GLY A 251 12.36 -0.11 -4.41
C GLY A 251 11.12 0.05 -5.30
N MET A 252 10.54 1.25 -5.34
CA MET A 252 9.31 1.57 -6.07
C MET A 252 9.48 1.48 -7.59
N LEU A 253 10.60 1.98 -8.12
CA LEU A 253 10.90 1.96 -9.55
C LEU A 253 10.91 0.55 -10.15
N ALA A 254 11.48 -0.43 -9.43
CA ALA A 254 11.53 -1.82 -9.88
C ALA A 254 10.15 -2.52 -9.90
N GLU A 255 9.18 -1.93 -9.22
CA GLU A 255 7.81 -2.44 -9.07
C GLU A 255 6.78 -1.68 -9.90
N ASP A 256 7.23 -0.74 -10.74
CA ASP A 256 6.34 0.10 -11.55
C ASP A 256 5.28 0.83 -10.70
N ILE A 257 5.66 1.26 -9.49
CA ILE A 257 4.77 2.04 -8.60
C ILE A 257 4.63 3.45 -9.16
N VAL A 258 3.37 3.91 -9.27
CA VAL A 258 3.03 5.25 -9.78
C VAL A 258 2.50 6.17 -8.69
N SER A 259 1.93 5.62 -7.62
CA SER A 259 1.45 6.43 -6.49
C SER A 259 1.79 5.77 -5.15
N ALA A 260 2.15 6.59 -4.16
CA ALA A 260 2.43 6.14 -2.82
C ALA A 260 1.76 7.02 -1.76
N THR A 261 1.16 6.38 -0.76
CA THR A 261 0.69 7.04 0.47
C THR A 261 1.38 6.46 1.69
N VAL A 262 1.99 7.29 2.55
CA VAL A 262 2.61 6.85 3.80
C VAL A 262 1.75 7.25 4.99
N TYR A 263 1.46 6.28 5.85
CA TYR A 263 0.68 6.44 7.07
C TYR A 263 1.53 6.19 8.31
N ARG A 264 1.33 7.01 9.33
CA ARG A 264 1.60 6.65 10.72
C ARG A 264 0.45 5.78 11.22
N VAL A 265 0.79 4.66 11.86
CA VAL A 265 -0.16 3.67 12.37
C VAL A 265 -0.05 3.57 13.88
N LEU A 266 -1.18 3.78 14.56
CA LEU A 266 -1.33 3.62 16.00
C LEU A 266 -2.49 2.66 16.27
N GLY A 267 -2.18 1.41 16.64
CA GLY A 267 -3.20 0.37 16.70
C GLY A 267 -3.83 0.13 15.32
N THR A 268 -5.12 0.40 15.19
CA THR A 268 -5.85 0.33 13.91
C THR A 268 -5.95 1.66 13.18
N ASP A 269 -5.62 2.76 13.86
CA ASP A 269 -5.78 4.11 13.32
C ASP A 269 -4.65 4.42 12.36
N ARG A 270 -4.99 5.00 11.21
CA ARG A 270 -4.05 5.43 10.18
C ARG A 270 -4.16 6.94 10.00
N THR A 271 -3.04 7.63 10.14
CA THR A 271 -2.92 9.06 9.87
C THR A 271 -1.89 9.26 8.78
N ALA A 272 -2.26 9.92 7.68
CA ALA A 272 -1.31 10.20 6.61
C ALA A 272 -0.15 11.05 7.16
N VAL A 273 1.08 10.69 6.80
CA VAL A 273 2.25 11.54 7.03
C VAL A 273 2.13 12.75 6.10
N ARG A 274 2.59 13.90 6.58
CA ARG A 274 2.57 15.16 5.82
C ARG A 274 3.25 15.01 4.46
N ALA A 275 2.64 15.62 3.43
CA ALA A 275 3.03 15.54 2.03
C ALA A 275 3.22 14.11 1.49
N ALA A 276 2.63 13.11 2.16
CA ALA A 276 2.77 11.71 1.84
C ALA A 276 1.44 11.07 1.44
N SER A 277 0.46 11.85 0.97
CA SER A 277 -0.86 11.39 0.52
C SER A 277 -0.92 11.39 -1.00
N ALA A 278 -1.13 10.20 -1.60
CA ALA A 278 -1.24 9.99 -3.05
C ALA A 278 -0.12 10.65 -3.87
N VAL A 279 1.13 10.57 -3.39
CA VAL A 279 2.29 11.17 -4.05
C VAL A 279 2.55 10.44 -5.36
N ASP A 280 2.69 11.18 -6.47
CA ASP A 280 3.17 10.62 -7.73
C ASP A 280 4.66 10.25 -7.57
N VAL A 281 4.94 8.96 -7.69
CA VAL A 281 6.30 8.40 -7.57
C VAL A 281 6.75 7.75 -8.89
N THR A 282 6.10 8.11 -10.00
CA THR A 282 6.44 7.60 -11.33
C THR A 282 7.90 7.91 -11.67
N GLY A 283 8.69 6.86 -11.91
CA GLY A 283 10.12 7.01 -12.20
C GLY A 283 11.01 7.19 -10.98
N THR A 284 10.45 7.19 -9.77
CA THR A 284 11.18 7.48 -8.53
C THR A 284 11.60 6.19 -7.82
N ALA A 285 12.87 6.12 -7.41
CA ALA A 285 13.41 4.95 -6.70
C ALA A 285 13.09 4.95 -5.19
N ALA A 286 12.90 6.13 -4.59
CA ALA A 286 12.62 6.29 -3.17
C ALA A 286 11.72 7.50 -2.87
N LEU A 287 10.82 7.35 -1.89
CA LEU A 287 10.02 8.43 -1.30
C LEU A 287 10.49 8.64 0.14
N LEU A 288 10.96 9.84 0.45
CA LEU A 288 11.42 10.23 1.79
C LEU A 288 10.43 11.21 2.41
N ARG A 289 9.98 10.96 3.64
CA ARG A 289 9.07 11.87 4.36
C ARG A 289 9.41 11.95 5.83
N VAL A 290 9.39 13.16 6.37
CA VAL A 290 9.61 13.39 7.80
C VAL A 290 8.26 13.47 8.50
N ASP A 291 8.08 12.61 9.50
CA ASP A 291 7.00 12.73 10.47
C ASP A 291 7.51 13.46 11.71
N ALA A 292 6.98 14.66 11.95
CA ALA A 292 7.27 15.49 13.11
C ALA A 292 6.10 15.55 14.11
N GLU A 293 5.02 14.80 13.87
CA GLU A 293 3.76 14.87 14.62
C GLU A 293 3.44 13.61 15.39
N GLN A 294 4.39 12.69 15.47
CA GLN A 294 4.20 11.46 16.21
C GLN A 294 3.95 11.73 17.70
N PRO A 295 3.10 10.91 18.36
CA PRO A 295 2.90 10.95 19.80
C PRO A 295 4.19 10.56 20.54
N PHE A 296 4.41 11.15 21.72
CA PHE A 296 5.56 10.83 22.56
C PHE A 296 5.24 9.73 23.57
N GLY A 297 6.21 8.85 23.83
CA GLY A 297 6.07 7.73 24.77
C GLY A 297 5.16 6.61 24.29
N VAL A 298 4.71 6.64 23.03
CA VAL A 298 3.86 5.63 22.42
C VAL A 298 4.57 5.02 21.21
N ALA A 299 4.54 3.69 21.09
CA ALA A 299 5.07 3.00 19.92
C ALA A 299 4.14 3.21 18.72
N VAL A 300 4.70 3.68 17.61
CA VAL A 300 4.03 3.81 16.32
C VAL A 300 4.75 2.96 15.28
N SER A 301 4.02 2.47 14.29
CA SER A 301 4.60 1.86 13.09
C SER A 301 4.20 2.69 11.87
N TYR A 302 4.85 2.48 10.73
CA TYR A 302 4.47 3.12 9.48
C TYR A 302 4.01 2.07 8.47
N LEU A 303 3.10 2.48 7.61
CA LEU A 303 2.57 1.68 6.51
C LEU A 303 2.59 2.53 5.24
N ALA A 304 3.06 2.01 4.13
CA ALA A 304 2.92 2.64 2.84
C ALA A 304 1.98 1.83 1.95
N GLU A 305 1.01 2.51 1.34
CA GLU A 305 0.16 2.00 0.27
C GLU A 305 0.77 2.41 -1.07
N LEU A 306 1.15 1.42 -1.88
CA LEU A 306 1.86 1.59 -3.14
C LEU A 306 0.95 1.12 -4.26
N THR A 307 0.50 2.03 -5.10
CA THR A 307 -0.34 1.72 -6.26
C THR A 307 0.55 1.61 -7.50
N ASP A 308 0.49 0.45 -8.15
CA ASP A 308 1.21 0.22 -9.41
C ASP A 308 0.48 0.80 -10.62
N VAL A 309 1.16 0.82 -11.76
CA VAL A 309 0.62 1.18 -13.09
C VAL A 309 -0.66 0.43 -13.48
N GLY A 310 -0.90 -0.76 -12.92
CA GLY A 310 -2.12 -1.53 -13.12
C GLY A 310 -3.27 -1.14 -12.19
N GLY A 311 -3.06 -0.19 -11.27
CA GLY A 311 -4.03 0.25 -10.28
C GLY A 311 -4.15 -0.70 -9.07
N LEU A 312 -3.29 -1.70 -8.94
CA LEU A 312 -3.27 -2.57 -7.76
C LEU A 312 -2.52 -1.88 -6.62
N THR A 313 -3.16 -1.82 -5.45
CA THR A 313 -2.56 -1.25 -4.24
C THR A 313 -1.94 -2.34 -3.37
N TRP A 314 -0.67 -2.13 -3.03
CA TRP A 314 0.14 -3.01 -2.21
C TRP A 314 0.49 -2.32 -0.89
N THR A 315 0.67 -3.09 0.18
CA THR A 315 1.08 -2.54 1.48
C THR A 315 2.48 -3.01 1.86
N VAL A 316 3.27 -2.09 2.40
CA VAL A 316 4.57 -2.36 3.04
C VAL A 316 4.59 -1.68 4.41
N THR A 317 5.20 -2.30 5.41
CA THR A 317 5.21 -1.79 6.79
C THR A 317 6.62 -1.65 7.35
N SER A 318 6.81 -0.72 8.28
CA SER A 318 8.04 -0.59 9.07
C SER A 318 7.96 -1.38 10.37
N GLY A 319 9.10 -1.49 11.06
CA GLY A 319 9.12 -1.80 12.50
C GLY A 319 8.51 -0.67 13.34
N SER A 320 8.22 -0.96 14.61
CA SER A 320 7.74 0.04 15.56
C SER A 320 8.85 0.96 16.05
N ILE A 321 8.54 2.24 16.24
CA ILE A 321 9.43 3.25 16.80
C ILE A 321 8.71 4.02 17.92
N THR A 322 9.45 4.42 18.95
CA THR A 322 8.91 5.24 20.05
C THR A 322 9.77 6.48 20.19
N SER A 323 9.18 7.64 19.97
CA SER A 323 9.84 8.92 20.24
C SER A 323 9.66 9.28 21.70
N THR A 324 10.75 9.68 22.37
CA THR A 324 10.75 10.07 23.78
C THR A 324 11.36 11.45 23.97
N VAL A 325 10.80 12.23 24.88
CA VAL A 325 11.31 13.54 25.31
C VAL A 325 11.26 13.63 26.84
N THR A 326 12.05 14.53 27.42
CA THR A 326 12.11 14.77 28.87
C THR A 326 11.21 15.91 29.35
N ALA A 327 10.63 16.65 28.41
CA ALA A 327 9.77 17.81 28.63
C ALA A 327 8.56 17.78 27.69
N ASP A 328 7.58 18.64 27.94
CA ASP A 328 6.50 18.86 26.98
C ASP A 328 7.04 19.69 25.80
N VAL A 329 6.31 19.68 24.70
CA VAL A 329 6.77 20.28 23.45
C VAL A 329 5.69 21.18 22.89
N ILE A 330 6.07 22.41 22.55
CA ILE A 330 5.35 23.27 21.60
C ILE A 330 6.20 23.31 20.35
N SER A 331 5.59 23.04 19.19
CA SER A 331 6.34 22.89 17.95
C SER A 331 5.53 23.30 16.73
N ASP A 332 6.22 23.72 15.68
CA ASP A 332 5.69 23.80 14.33
C ASP A 332 6.27 22.63 13.51
N ALA A 333 5.40 21.68 13.13
CA ALA A 333 5.81 20.52 12.35
C ALA A 333 6.19 20.89 10.90
N VAL A 334 5.69 22.03 10.39
CA VAL A 334 5.94 22.52 9.03
C VAL A 334 7.25 23.30 8.96
N GLN A 335 7.56 24.19 9.90
CA GLN A 335 8.85 24.91 9.88
C GLN A 335 9.97 24.19 10.60
N ALA A 336 9.68 23.02 11.18
CA ALA A 336 10.66 22.29 11.95
C ALA A 336 11.18 23.04 13.20
N LEU A 337 10.34 23.87 13.78
CA LEU A 337 10.63 24.60 15.02
C LEU A 337 10.07 23.83 16.21
N GLY A 338 10.73 23.90 17.36
CA GLY A 338 10.15 23.40 18.59
C GLY A 338 10.94 23.76 19.84
N ALA A 339 10.21 23.86 20.95
CA ALA A 339 10.72 24.28 22.24
C ALA A 339 10.33 23.29 23.33
N ALA A 340 11.26 23.04 24.26
CA ALA A 340 11.00 22.25 25.45
C ALA A 340 10.31 23.13 26.49
N VAL A 341 9.13 22.71 26.93
CA VAL A 341 8.33 23.47 27.89
C VAL A 341 7.82 22.56 29.00
N ARG A 342 7.39 23.17 30.12
CA ARG A 342 6.56 22.52 31.12
C ARG A 342 5.18 23.17 31.08
N LEU A 343 4.17 22.34 30.80
CA LEU A 343 2.77 22.77 30.85
C LEU A 343 2.32 22.86 32.30
N GLU A 344 1.93 24.06 32.73
CA GLU A 344 1.44 24.30 34.08
C GLU A 344 -0.09 24.22 34.09
N ALA A 345 -0.63 23.57 35.12
CA ALA A 345 -2.03 23.19 35.18
C ALA A 345 -2.91 24.23 35.91
N PRO A 346 -4.22 24.28 35.58
CA PRO A 346 -4.92 23.50 34.56
C PRO A 346 -5.07 24.22 33.20
N LEU A 347 -5.02 23.44 32.11
CA LEU A 347 -5.45 23.92 30.79
C LEU A 347 -6.98 24.03 30.77
N GLU A 348 -7.49 25.25 30.91
CA GLU A 348 -8.93 25.50 30.88
C GLU A 348 -9.41 25.67 29.43
N LYS A 349 -10.15 24.69 28.92
CA LYS A 349 -10.81 24.77 27.60
C LYS A 349 -12.16 25.49 27.76
N GLN A 350 -12.20 26.78 27.47
CA GLN A 350 -13.44 27.55 27.42
C GLN A 350 -14.06 27.46 26.02
N ARG A 351 -15.39 27.34 25.95
CA ARG A 351 -16.12 27.42 24.68
C ARG A 351 -17.27 28.38 24.85
N SER A 352 -17.12 29.57 24.30
CA SER A 352 -18.14 30.61 24.30
C SER A 352 -19.24 30.30 23.27
N ARG A 353 -20.39 30.93 23.46
CA ARG A 353 -21.45 30.99 22.45
C ARG A 353 -21.87 32.43 22.32
N ASP A 354 -21.72 32.99 21.14
CA ASP A 354 -22.34 34.28 20.83
C ASP A 354 -23.84 34.09 20.85
N ALA A 355 -24.48 34.59 21.90
CA ALA A 355 -25.92 34.48 22.11
C ALA A 355 -26.48 35.78 22.67
N THR A 356 -27.63 36.17 22.14
CA THR A 356 -28.43 37.27 22.65
C THR A 356 -29.61 36.69 23.42
N VAL A 357 -29.82 37.20 24.63
CA VAL A 357 -30.92 36.78 25.51
C VAL A 357 -32.01 37.85 25.48
N PHE A 358 -33.22 37.45 25.11
CA PHE A 358 -34.41 38.30 25.14
C PHE A 358 -35.29 37.90 26.31
N ASN A 359 -35.81 38.87 27.06
CA ASN A 359 -36.87 38.62 28.02
C ASN A 359 -38.22 38.96 27.39
N VAL A 360 -38.99 37.94 27.02
CA VAL A 360 -40.30 38.08 26.38
C VAL A 360 -41.36 37.56 27.34
N GLY A 361 -42.08 38.48 27.98
CA GLY A 361 -43.18 38.13 28.91
C GLY A 361 -42.73 37.32 30.13
N GLY A 362 -41.54 37.57 30.67
CA GLY A 362 -41.00 36.86 31.83
C GLY A 362 -40.27 35.55 31.50
N ARG A 363 -40.12 35.21 30.20
CA ARG A 363 -39.33 34.06 29.74
C ARG A 363 -38.07 34.53 29.03
N TYR A 364 -36.95 33.87 29.32
CA TYR A 364 -35.71 34.07 28.58
C TYR A 364 -35.73 33.26 27.28
N VAL A 365 -35.67 33.95 26.14
CA VAL A 365 -35.48 33.36 24.81
C VAL A 365 -34.04 33.65 24.40
N VAL A 366 -33.25 32.60 24.17
CA VAL A 366 -31.84 32.72 23.79
C VAL A 366 -31.70 32.42 22.31
N VAL A 367 -31.22 33.40 21.53
CA VAL A 367 -30.87 33.22 20.12
C VAL A 367 -29.36 33.30 20.01
N GLY A 368 -28.70 32.20 19.64
CA GLY A 368 -27.25 32.16 19.56
C GLY A 368 -26.73 31.32 18.40
N ARG A 369 -25.47 31.60 18.04
CA ARG A 369 -24.72 30.83 17.03
C ARG A 369 -24.38 29.44 17.56
N ARG A 370 -23.78 28.61 16.70
CA ARG A 370 -23.14 27.36 17.14
C ARG A 370 -22.00 27.69 18.11
N ARG A 371 -21.70 26.74 19.00
CA ARG A 371 -20.61 26.84 19.98
C ARG A 371 -19.29 27.07 19.23
N SER A 372 -18.45 27.99 19.71
CA SER A 372 -17.10 28.17 19.15
C SER A 372 -16.23 26.93 19.38
N LYS A 373 -15.11 26.85 18.65
CA LYS A 373 -14.02 25.92 18.99
C LYS A 373 -13.47 26.28 20.38
N ALA A 374 -12.80 25.34 21.05
CA ALA A 374 -12.27 25.60 22.39
C ALA A 374 -11.21 26.69 22.34
N GLN A 375 -11.35 27.71 23.17
CA GLN A 375 -10.29 28.63 23.52
C GLN A 375 -9.60 28.10 24.78
N ALA A 376 -8.30 28.29 24.88
CA ALA A 376 -7.51 27.89 26.03
C ALA A 376 -6.52 29.00 26.38
N THR A 377 -6.35 29.24 27.68
CA THR A 377 -5.18 29.96 28.20
C THR A 377 -4.19 28.90 28.65
N ILE A 378 -3.02 28.89 28.03
CA ILE A 378 -1.96 27.91 28.26
C ILE A 378 -0.83 28.62 28.99
N THR A 379 -0.61 28.27 30.25
CA THR A 379 0.57 28.73 30.98
C THR A 379 1.68 27.71 30.79
N VAL A 380 2.82 28.19 30.28
CA VAL A 380 4.02 27.37 30.14
C VAL A 380 5.20 28.04 30.79
N ARG A 381 6.15 27.23 31.23
CA ARG A 381 7.48 27.71 31.60
C ARG A 381 8.56 26.98 30.83
N THR A 382 9.64 27.66 30.53
CA THR A 382 10.87 27.07 30.00
C THR A 382 11.91 26.96 31.11
N GLU A 383 12.65 25.85 31.14
CA GLU A 383 13.63 25.57 32.20
C GLU A 383 14.97 26.27 31.97
N THR A 384 15.25 26.67 30.73
CA THR A 384 16.50 27.34 30.33
C THR A 384 16.21 28.54 29.42
N GLU A 385 17.16 29.48 29.34
CA GLU A 385 17.11 30.61 28.40
C GLU A 385 17.02 30.13 26.94
N ALA A 386 17.80 29.11 26.58
CA ALA A 386 17.78 28.54 25.23
C ALA A 386 16.42 27.93 24.85
N ASP A 387 15.73 27.30 25.81
CA ASP A 387 14.36 26.81 25.59
C ASP A 387 13.36 27.97 25.47
N GLY A 388 13.59 29.08 26.18
CA GLY A 388 12.84 30.32 26.04
C GLY A 388 12.98 30.95 24.66
N ASP A 389 14.22 31.10 24.18
CA ASP A 389 14.52 31.63 22.85
C ASP A 389 13.94 30.72 21.76
N ALA A 390 14.00 29.40 21.96
CA ALA A 390 13.37 28.44 21.06
C ALA A 390 11.84 28.58 21.04
N LEU A 391 11.20 28.85 22.19
CA LEU A 391 9.75 29.07 22.25
C LEU A 391 9.37 30.36 21.52
N GLU A 392 10.11 31.44 21.75
CA GLU A 392 9.94 32.71 21.04
C GLU A 392 10.07 32.52 19.53
N ALA A 393 11.08 31.77 19.07
CA ALA A 393 11.25 31.43 17.66
C ALA A 393 10.08 30.61 17.10
N VAL A 394 9.53 29.66 17.86
CA VAL A 394 8.33 28.89 17.46
C VAL A 394 7.12 29.81 17.31
N LEU A 395 6.92 30.75 18.23
CA LEU A 395 5.78 31.66 18.22
C LEU A 395 5.87 32.66 17.06
N ASP A 396 7.05 33.23 16.81
CA ASP A 396 7.31 34.13 15.68
C ASP A 396 7.21 33.42 14.32
N GLY A 397 7.65 32.16 14.26
CA GLY A 397 7.77 31.37 13.04
C GLY A 397 6.60 30.44 12.74
N ALA A 398 5.57 30.39 13.59
CA ALA A 398 4.47 29.43 13.48
C ALA A 398 3.73 29.53 12.14
N THR A 399 3.72 28.43 11.37
CA THR A 399 2.98 28.33 10.12
C THR A 399 1.49 28.53 10.35
N GLU A 400 0.94 29.56 9.71
CA GLU A 400 -0.46 29.98 9.88
C GLU A 400 -0.82 30.38 11.32
N GLY A 401 0.17 30.68 12.16
CA GLY A 401 0.00 30.95 13.60
C GLY A 401 -0.42 29.72 14.39
N VAL A 402 -0.34 28.52 13.80
CA VAL A 402 -0.72 27.25 14.44
C VAL A 402 0.53 26.61 15.04
N VAL A 403 0.39 26.03 16.22
CA VAL A 403 1.40 25.20 16.89
C VAL A 403 0.80 23.85 17.28
N HIS A 404 1.65 22.85 17.34
CA HIS A 404 1.36 21.52 17.85
C HIS A 404 1.91 21.39 19.26
N LEU A 405 1.01 21.25 20.23
CA LEU A 405 1.31 21.05 21.64
C LEU A 405 1.23 19.55 21.97
N ARG A 406 2.27 19.02 22.60
CA ARG A 406 2.41 17.60 22.94
C ARG A 406 2.99 17.43 24.34
N LYS A 407 2.36 16.58 25.16
CA LYS A 407 2.91 16.18 26.46
C LYS A 407 4.08 15.19 26.26
N GLN A 408 5.05 15.21 27.18
CA GLN A 408 6.20 14.28 27.21
C GLN A 408 5.80 12.79 27.11
N THR A 409 4.61 12.47 27.57
CA THR A 409 3.94 11.19 27.37
C THR A 409 2.54 11.54 26.89
N THR A 410 2.17 11.07 25.71
CA THR A 410 0.97 11.53 25.01
C THR A 410 -0.27 11.45 25.89
N LEU A 411 -1.01 12.56 25.92
CA LEU A 411 -2.27 12.71 26.62
C LEU A 411 -3.27 13.34 25.66
N SER A 412 -4.14 12.51 25.06
CA SER A 412 -5.08 12.93 24.00
C SER A 412 -5.99 14.12 24.33
N ARG A 413 -6.21 14.42 25.62
CA ARG A 413 -6.98 15.59 26.05
C ARG A 413 -6.23 16.92 25.93
N LEU A 414 -4.89 16.85 25.92
CA LEU A 414 -3.97 17.98 25.96
C LEU A 414 -3.22 18.11 24.63
N ASP A 415 -2.78 16.99 24.06
CA ASP A 415 -2.13 16.94 22.76
C ASP A 415 -3.10 17.46 21.68
N GLY A 416 -2.64 18.39 20.85
CA GLY A 416 -3.48 18.98 19.81
C GLY A 416 -2.88 20.19 19.12
N TYR A 417 -3.66 20.73 18.18
CA TYR A 417 -3.29 21.88 17.36
C TYR A 417 -3.98 23.13 17.86
N PHE A 418 -3.21 24.20 18.00
CA PHE A 418 -3.65 25.44 18.61
C PHE A 418 -3.17 26.62 17.77
N ALA A 419 -4.10 27.48 17.34
CA ALA A 419 -3.76 28.78 16.78
C ALA A 419 -3.50 29.74 17.94
N ILE A 420 -2.28 30.29 18.03
CA ILE A 420 -1.92 31.27 19.05
C ILE A 420 -2.42 32.64 18.60
N THR A 421 -3.23 33.29 19.44
CA THR A 421 -3.81 34.60 19.14
C THR A 421 -3.15 35.73 19.92
N GLU A 422 -2.52 35.40 21.05
CA GLU A 422 -1.79 36.30 21.92
C GLU A 422 -0.84 35.49 22.77
N ASP A 423 0.34 36.03 23.03
CA ASP A 423 1.32 35.52 23.97
C ASP A 423 1.84 36.66 24.84
N THR A 424 2.29 36.33 26.04
CA THR A 424 2.90 37.29 26.96
C THR A 424 3.96 36.57 27.78
N GLU A 425 5.19 37.04 27.66
CA GLU A 425 6.27 36.65 28.56
C GLU A 425 6.25 37.50 29.84
N ALA A 426 6.24 36.84 31.00
CA ALA A 426 6.28 37.47 32.31
C ALA A 426 7.68 37.26 32.93
N PRO A 427 8.54 38.29 32.96
CA PRO A 427 9.81 38.18 33.65
C PRO A 427 9.57 38.04 35.16
N THR A 428 10.07 36.98 35.75
CA THR A 428 10.01 36.72 37.19
C THR A 428 11.34 37.10 37.83
N TRP A 429 11.30 37.65 39.04
CA TRP A 429 12.52 38.00 39.80
C TRP A 429 12.92 36.90 40.79
N TYR A 430 12.08 35.88 40.99
CA TYR A 430 12.18 34.91 42.09
C TYR A 430 12.58 33.50 41.65
N ASP A 431 12.48 33.18 40.37
CA ASP A 431 13.00 31.94 39.78
C ASP A 431 13.76 32.23 38.48
N GLY A 432 14.51 31.26 37.99
CA GLY A 432 15.29 31.37 36.75
C GLY A 432 14.54 30.85 35.52
N PHE A 433 13.21 30.81 35.58
CA PHE A 433 12.36 30.29 34.50
C PHE A 433 11.75 31.45 33.70
N ARG A 434 11.57 31.27 32.39
CA ARG A 434 10.75 32.20 31.59
C ARG A 434 9.31 31.70 31.60
N TRP A 435 8.41 32.55 32.05
CA TRP A 435 6.99 32.24 32.16
C TRP A 435 6.22 32.85 31.01
N TRP A 436 5.38 32.05 30.36
CA TRP A 436 4.60 32.46 29.21
C TRP A 436 3.13 32.17 29.45
N THR A 437 2.28 33.10 29.03
CA THR A 437 0.84 32.89 28.95
C THR A 437 0.42 32.99 27.48
N LEU A 438 -0.10 31.90 26.94
CA LEU A 438 -0.55 31.82 25.55
C LEU A 438 -2.08 31.76 25.51
N THR A 439 -2.72 32.71 24.82
CA THR A 439 -4.13 32.62 24.47
C THR A 439 -4.25 31.92 23.13
N ALA A 440 -4.96 30.80 23.10
CA ALA A 440 -5.00 29.94 21.94
C ALA A 440 -6.41 29.42 21.61
N VAL A 441 -6.62 29.06 20.35
CA VAL A 441 -7.85 28.42 19.86
C VAL A 441 -7.50 27.03 19.32
N GLU A 442 -8.19 25.99 19.79
CA GLU A 442 -8.06 24.64 19.25
C GLU A 442 -8.53 24.60 17.79
N VAL A 443 -7.64 24.23 16.89
CA VAL A 443 -7.86 24.20 15.44
C VAL A 443 -7.67 22.79 14.90
N GLU A 444 -7.98 22.64 13.61
CA GLU A 444 -7.67 21.42 12.87
C GLU A 444 -6.16 21.37 12.56
N PRO A 445 -5.59 20.17 12.35
CA PRO A 445 -4.20 20.05 11.92
C PRO A 445 -3.95 20.82 10.62
N TRP A 446 -2.71 21.24 10.41
CA TRP A 446 -2.31 21.81 9.11
C TRP A 446 -2.67 20.85 7.97
N PRO A 447 -3.03 21.35 6.77
CA PRO A 447 -3.35 20.53 5.61
C PRO A 447 -2.29 19.46 5.33
N GLU A 448 -2.72 18.26 4.92
CA GLU A 448 -1.80 17.16 4.62
C GLU A 448 -0.88 17.45 3.42
N SER A 449 -1.22 18.43 2.58
CA SER A 449 -0.41 18.88 1.45
C SER A 449 0.79 19.73 1.85
N LEU A 450 0.84 20.26 3.08
CA LEU A 450 2.00 21.01 3.57
C LEU A 450 3.10 20.06 4.00
N GLU A 451 4.26 20.17 3.35
CA GLU A 451 5.44 19.39 3.67
C GLU A 451 6.16 19.95 4.91
N ALA A 452 6.60 19.06 5.80
CA ALA A 452 7.47 19.43 6.90
C ALA A 452 8.83 19.88 6.35
N ARG A 453 9.22 21.13 6.62
CA ARG A 453 10.57 21.63 6.33
C ARG A 453 11.56 20.72 7.03
N GLY A 454 12.46 20.20 6.24
CA GLY A 454 13.57 19.39 6.65
C GLY A 454 14.16 19.00 5.33
N PHE A 455 15.11 19.79 4.83
CA PHE A 455 15.73 19.53 3.54
C PHE A 455 16.18 18.07 3.53
N THR A 456 15.46 17.23 2.80
CA THR A 456 15.96 15.91 2.49
C THR A 456 17.10 16.10 1.50
N LEU A 457 18.01 15.12 1.42
CA LEU A 457 19.02 15.14 0.35
C LEU A 457 18.36 15.16 -1.04
N GLN A 458 17.12 14.69 -1.16
CA GLN A 458 16.33 14.76 -2.38
C GLN A 458 15.88 16.20 -2.68
N ASP A 459 15.39 16.96 -1.69
CA ASP A 459 15.01 18.37 -1.89
C ASP A 459 16.22 19.22 -2.29
N ILE A 460 17.40 18.90 -1.75
CA ILE A 460 18.66 19.52 -2.18
C ILE A 460 18.97 19.11 -3.62
N ALA A 461 18.88 17.82 -3.98
CA ALA A 461 19.13 17.35 -5.34
C ALA A 461 18.13 17.89 -6.38
N ASP A 462 16.88 18.14 -5.98
CA ASP A 462 15.83 18.68 -6.85
C ASP A 462 16.00 20.19 -7.07
N ASN A 463 16.56 20.91 -6.10
CA ASN A 463 16.82 22.36 -6.21
C ASN A 463 18.23 22.69 -6.71
N TYR A 464 19.17 21.74 -6.66
CA TYR A 464 20.56 21.94 -7.03
C TYR A 464 21.04 20.84 -7.98
N THR A 465 21.45 21.22 -9.19
CA THR A 465 21.88 20.27 -10.23
C THR A 465 23.31 19.78 -10.02
N SER A 466 24.09 20.49 -9.20
CA SER A 466 25.45 20.14 -8.85
C SER A 466 25.82 20.57 -7.42
N LEU A 467 26.86 19.96 -6.86
CA LEU A 467 27.47 20.44 -5.61
C LEU A 467 28.02 21.87 -5.75
N GLN A 468 28.34 22.31 -6.98
CA GLN A 468 28.79 23.66 -7.25
C GLN A 468 27.64 24.66 -7.09
N ASP A 469 26.42 24.33 -7.53
CA ASP A 469 25.25 25.20 -7.38
C ASP A 469 24.93 25.45 -5.90
N ILE A 470 25.09 24.41 -5.05
CA ILE A 470 24.94 24.52 -3.60
C ILE A 470 25.99 25.47 -3.02
N ALA A 471 27.25 25.32 -3.46
CA ALA A 471 28.37 26.14 -3.01
C ALA A 471 28.26 27.60 -3.48
N ASP A 472 27.70 27.83 -4.67
CA ASP A 472 27.51 29.14 -5.27
C ASP A 472 26.40 29.92 -4.53
N ASP A 473 25.28 29.25 -4.20
CA ASP A 473 24.20 29.85 -3.41
C ASP A 473 24.53 29.98 -1.91
N ASN A 474 25.41 29.11 -1.41
CA ASN A 474 25.78 29.03 0.00
C ASN A 474 27.31 28.94 0.09
N ALA A 475 27.93 30.12 0.05
CA ALA A 475 29.39 30.30 0.00
C ALA A 475 30.20 29.51 1.05
N THR A 476 29.54 29.00 2.10
CA THR A 476 30.12 28.02 3.02
C THR A 476 29.07 26.99 3.46
N LEU A 477 29.51 25.77 3.79
CA LEU A 477 28.69 24.75 4.47
C LEU A 477 28.12 25.26 5.81
N LEU A 478 28.78 26.26 6.43
CA LEU A 478 28.29 26.93 7.63
C LEU A 478 27.05 27.79 7.36
N ILE A 479 26.98 28.50 6.23
CA ILE A 479 25.80 29.28 5.84
C ILE A 479 24.61 28.37 5.52
N LEU A 480 24.87 27.21 4.88
CA LEU A 480 23.86 26.20 4.63
C LEU A 480 23.33 25.59 5.94
N ALA A 481 24.24 25.31 6.89
CA ALA A 481 23.88 24.82 8.22
C ALA A 481 23.11 25.87 9.05
N GLN A 482 23.50 27.14 8.98
CA GLN A 482 22.84 28.25 9.68
C GLN A 482 21.47 28.62 9.12
N ARG A 483 21.18 28.27 7.86
CA ARG A 483 19.80 28.34 7.31
C ARG A 483 18.94 27.13 7.68
N SER A 484 19.55 26.09 8.24
CA SER A 484 18.92 24.79 8.51
C SER A 484 18.76 24.49 10.01
N PHE A 485 19.12 25.42 10.89
CA PHE A 485 18.93 25.33 12.35
C PHE A 485 18.25 26.60 12.88
#